data_AF-A0ABD0N858-F1
#
_entry.id   AF-A0ABD0N858-F1
#
_cell.length_a   1.000
_cell.length_b   1.000
_cell.length_c   1.000
_cell.angle_alpha   90.00
_cell.angle_beta   90.00
_cell.angle_gamma   90.00
#
_symmetry.space_group_name_H-M   'P 1'
#
loop_
_entity.id
_entity.type
_entity.pdbx_description
1 polymer ?
#
loop_
_entity_poly.entity_id
_entity_poly.type
_entity_poly.pdbx_seq_one_letter_code
_entity_poly.pdbx_strand_id
1 'polypeptide(L)'
;SSSRLQASPITMVIDHALFDRFVQAQTCKETQQNFVELCRHLEIDPKDYKHFYSKLKERLNYWKAKELWQKIDKRGAHPDYEQAQSCQQNKCLVLGAGPCGLRTAIELALLGAQVVVLEKRTSFTRNNVLHLWPYTIRDLLNLGAKKFYGRFCSGTIHHI
;
A
#
# COMPACT_ATOMS: atom_id res chain seq x y z
N SER A 1 -29.09 15.51 3.98
CA SER A 1 -28.57 16.30 2.85
C SER A 1 -27.05 16.33 2.94
N SER A 2 -26.36 15.32 2.39
CA SER A 2 -24.89 15.32 2.31
C SER A 2 -24.50 15.78 0.91
N SER A 3 -24.04 17.01 0.80
CA SER A 3 -23.47 17.59 -0.40
C SER A 3 -22.22 16.82 -0.76
N ARG A 4 -22.36 15.91 -1.73
CA ARG A 4 -21.24 15.26 -2.42
C ARG A 4 -20.53 16.39 -3.18
N LEU A 5 -19.52 17.01 -2.56
CA LEU A 5 -18.61 17.93 -3.24
C LEU A 5 -17.99 17.17 -4.41
N GLN A 6 -18.54 17.33 -5.61
CA GLN A 6 -17.91 16.82 -6.82
C GLN A 6 -16.59 17.55 -6.98
N ALA A 7 -15.48 16.82 -6.84
CA ALA A 7 -14.16 17.36 -7.09
C ALA A 7 -14.13 17.91 -8.54
N SER A 8 -13.54 19.10 -8.70
CA SER A 8 -13.39 19.71 -10.02
C SER A 8 -12.58 18.79 -10.97
N PRO A 9 -12.79 18.86 -12.30
CA PRO A 9 -12.01 18.08 -13.26
C PRO A 9 -10.50 18.30 -13.13
N ILE A 10 -10.05 19.50 -12.77
CA ILE A 10 -8.62 19.83 -12.58
C ILE A 10 -8.06 19.12 -11.35
N THR A 11 -8.78 19.13 -10.22
CA THR A 11 -8.36 18.42 -9.01
C THR A 11 -8.27 16.90 -9.21
N MET A 12 -9.13 16.35 -10.07
CA MET A 12 -9.15 14.94 -10.49
C MET A 12 -8.03 14.56 -11.50
N VAL A 13 -7.35 15.53 -12.10
CA VAL A 13 -6.17 15.24 -12.94
C VAL A 13 -4.92 15.22 -12.08
N ILE A 14 -4.87 16.08 -11.05
CA ILE A 14 -3.72 16.22 -10.15
C ILE A 14 -3.59 15.01 -9.22
N ASP A 15 -4.68 14.54 -8.60
CA ASP A 15 -4.66 13.33 -7.75
C ASP A 15 -4.21 12.08 -8.52
N HIS A 16 -4.63 11.90 -9.78
CA HIS A 16 -4.23 10.79 -10.64
C HIS A 16 -2.74 10.87 -10.97
N ALA A 17 -2.22 12.06 -11.26
CA ALA A 17 -0.80 12.27 -11.52
C ALA A 17 0.07 12.02 -10.28
N LEU A 18 -0.38 12.47 -9.10
CA LEU A 18 0.30 12.22 -7.83
C LEU A 18 0.32 10.73 -7.48
N PHE A 19 -0.78 10.02 -7.71
CA PHE A 19 -0.82 8.57 -7.54
C PHE A 19 0.13 7.85 -8.51
N ASP A 20 0.15 8.23 -9.79
CA ASP A 20 1.06 7.65 -10.77
C ASP A 20 2.53 7.88 -10.37
N ARG A 21 2.90 9.07 -9.88
CA ARG A 21 4.24 9.35 -9.33
C ARG A 21 4.58 8.48 -8.12
N PHE A 22 3.63 8.29 -7.21
CA PHE A 22 3.80 7.41 -6.05
C PHE A 22 4.07 5.97 -6.49
N VAL A 23 3.27 5.44 -7.42
CA VAL A 23 3.43 4.05 -7.93
C VAL A 23 4.72 3.87 -8.71
N GLN A 24 5.18 4.90 -9.44
CA GLN A 24 6.37 4.81 -10.29
C GLN A 24 7.69 5.13 -9.57
N ALA A 25 7.65 5.63 -8.33
CA ALA A 25 8.83 5.97 -7.55
C ALA A 25 9.80 4.77 -7.42
N GLN A 26 11.09 5.01 -7.65
CA GLN A 26 12.12 3.95 -7.65
C GLN A 26 13.02 3.99 -6.41
N THR A 27 12.88 5.02 -5.57
CA THR A 27 13.66 5.15 -4.34
C THR A 27 12.74 5.25 -3.12
N CYS A 28 13.20 4.75 -1.97
CA CYS A 28 12.46 4.83 -0.72
C CYS A 28 12.05 6.27 -0.38
N LYS A 29 12.96 7.23 -0.59
CA LYS A 29 12.73 8.65 -0.34
C LYS A 29 11.62 9.22 -1.23
N GLU A 30 11.67 8.98 -2.54
CA GLU A 30 10.64 9.45 -3.46
C GLU A 30 9.28 8.81 -3.17
N THR A 31 9.25 7.50 -2.87
CA THR A 31 8.00 6.82 -2.49
C THR A 31 7.35 7.49 -1.29
N GLN A 32 8.13 7.79 -0.24
CA GLN A 32 7.63 8.49 0.95
C GLN A 32 7.16 9.91 0.64
N GLN A 33 7.95 10.69 -0.11
CA GLN A 33 7.62 12.06 -0.46
C GLN A 33 6.35 12.15 -1.32
N ASN A 34 6.27 11.35 -2.38
CA ASN A 34 5.11 11.32 -3.28
C ASN A 34 3.85 10.87 -2.53
N PHE A 35 3.97 9.92 -1.59
CA PHE A 35 2.83 9.47 -0.79
C PHE A 35 2.34 10.56 0.18
N VAL A 36 3.25 11.29 0.83
CA VAL A 36 2.90 12.43 1.70
C VAL A 36 2.22 13.53 0.89
N GLU A 37 2.74 13.84 -0.30
CA GLU A 37 2.14 14.82 -1.20
C GLU A 37 0.74 14.40 -1.64
N LEU A 38 0.55 13.14 -2.03
CA LEU A 38 -0.76 12.57 -2.36
C LEU A 38 -1.74 12.68 -1.19
N CYS A 39 -1.33 12.28 0.02
CA CYS A 39 -2.18 12.36 1.21
C CYS A 39 -2.57 13.82 1.52
N ARG A 40 -1.63 14.76 1.39
CA ARG A 40 -1.89 16.19 1.59
C ARG A 40 -2.89 16.72 0.56
N HIS A 41 -2.73 16.38 -0.72
CA HIS A 41 -3.64 16.79 -1.79
C HIS A 41 -5.05 16.20 -1.63
N LEU A 42 -5.14 14.94 -1.19
CA LEU A 42 -6.41 14.29 -0.89
C LEU A 42 -6.99 14.68 0.46
N GLU A 43 -6.31 15.51 1.26
CA GLU A 43 -6.69 15.92 2.61
C GLU A 43 -6.96 14.73 3.56
N ILE A 44 -6.07 13.73 3.53
CA ILE A 44 -6.15 12.52 4.36
C ILE A 44 -4.99 12.51 5.36
N ASP A 45 -5.29 12.27 6.64
CA ASP A 45 -4.27 12.07 7.66
C ASP A 45 -3.79 10.60 7.69
N PRO A 46 -2.52 10.30 7.33
CA PRO A 46 -1.98 8.96 7.43
C PRO A 46 -1.88 8.41 8.86
N LYS A 47 -2.05 9.26 9.89
CA LYS A 47 -2.06 8.82 11.30
C LYS A 47 -3.44 8.31 11.75
N ASP A 48 -4.51 8.61 11.03
CA ASP A 48 -5.85 8.04 11.25
C ASP A 48 -5.93 6.61 10.69
N TYR A 49 -5.08 5.71 11.21
CA TYR A 49 -4.84 4.37 10.67
C TYR A 49 -6.13 3.54 10.51
N LYS A 50 -7.14 3.77 11.35
CA LYS A 50 -8.42 3.06 11.32
C LYS A 50 -9.25 3.38 10.08
N HIS A 51 -9.21 4.62 9.61
CA HIS A 51 -10.03 5.09 8.49
C HIS A 51 -9.19 5.48 7.27
N PHE A 52 -7.87 5.43 7.37
CA PHE A 52 -6.96 5.87 6.32
C PHE A 52 -7.24 5.19 4.98
N TYR A 53 -7.25 3.85 4.97
CA TYR A 53 -7.42 3.09 3.73
C TYR A 53 -8.79 3.30 3.08
N SER A 54 -9.88 3.34 3.87
CA SER A 54 -11.22 3.58 3.35
C SER A 54 -11.35 4.98 2.76
N LYS A 55 -10.84 6.02 3.45
CA LYS A 55 -10.79 7.40 2.94
C LYS A 55 -9.95 7.53 1.68
N LEU A 56 -8.78 6.87 1.63
CA LEU A 56 -7.91 6.88 0.46
C LEU A 56 -8.61 6.31 -0.76
N LYS A 57 -9.25 5.15 -0.60
CA LYS A 57 -10.01 4.49 -1.67
C LYS A 57 -11.19 5.33 -2.14
N GLU A 58 -11.92 5.96 -1.22
CA GLU A 58 -13.08 6.80 -1.53
C GLU A 58 -12.68 8.06 -2.31
N ARG A 59 -11.60 8.73 -1.87
CA ARG A 59 -11.16 10.00 -2.47
C ARG A 59 -10.38 9.82 -3.76
N LEU A 60 -9.70 8.69 -3.96
CA LEU A 60 -8.97 8.39 -5.18
C LEU A 60 -9.82 7.58 -6.18
N ASN A 61 -10.72 8.27 -6.89
CA ASN A 61 -11.50 7.67 -7.98
C ASN A 61 -10.68 7.62 -9.28
N TYR A 62 -9.69 6.72 -9.32
CA TYR A 62 -8.80 6.55 -10.46
C TYR A 62 -8.89 5.13 -11.04
N TRP A 63 -9.15 5.00 -12.34
CA TRP A 63 -9.28 3.70 -13.00
C TRP A 63 -8.02 2.83 -12.86
N LYS A 64 -6.84 3.43 -12.88
CA LYS A 64 -5.56 2.71 -12.70
C LYS A 64 -5.36 2.19 -11.27
N ALA A 65 -6.10 2.67 -10.29
CA ALA A 65 -6.02 2.24 -8.89
C ALA A 65 -7.06 1.16 -8.54
N LYS A 66 -8.13 1.01 -9.33
CA LYS A 66 -9.24 0.08 -9.05
C LYS A 66 -8.81 -1.37 -8.81
N GLU A 67 -7.90 -1.90 -9.65
CA GLU A 67 -7.42 -3.28 -9.49
C GLU A 67 -6.65 -3.47 -8.16
N LEU A 68 -5.86 -2.46 -7.76
CA LEU A 68 -5.14 -2.48 -6.49
C LEU A 68 -6.11 -2.56 -5.31
N TRP A 69 -7.15 -1.73 -5.33
CA TRP A 69 -8.19 -1.73 -4.30
C TRP A 69 -8.91 -3.07 -4.20
N GLN A 70 -9.30 -3.66 -5.33
CA GLN A 70 -9.94 -4.97 -5.35
C GLN A 70 -9.06 -6.07 -4.75
N LYS A 71 -7.74 -6.04 -5.02
CA LYS A 71 -6.79 -6.99 -4.46
C LYS A 71 -6.63 -6.86 -2.95
N ILE A 72 -6.45 -5.63 -2.45
CA ILE A 72 -6.32 -5.36 -1.01
C ILE A 72 -7.64 -5.67 -0.29
N ASP A 73 -8.78 -5.23 -0.83
CA ASP A 73 -10.12 -5.52 -0.28
C ASP A 73 -10.36 -7.04 -0.19
N LYS A 74 -10.04 -7.79 -1.25
CA LYS A 74 -10.16 -9.25 -1.26
C LYS A 74 -9.28 -9.92 -0.21
N ARG A 75 -8.06 -9.41 0.00
CA ARG A 75 -7.16 -9.92 1.04
C ARG A 75 -7.74 -9.62 2.42
N GLY A 76 -8.12 -8.36 2.71
CA GLY A 76 -8.67 -7.95 4.01
C GLY A 76 -10.01 -8.59 4.37
N ALA A 77 -10.77 -9.08 3.39
CA ALA A 77 -12.02 -9.80 3.61
C ALA A 77 -11.83 -11.29 4.03
N HIS A 78 -10.59 -11.78 4.14
CA HIS A 78 -10.34 -13.14 4.62
C HIS A 78 -10.86 -13.32 6.06
N PRO A 79 -11.51 -14.45 6.39
CA PRO A 79 -12.11 -14.69 7.72
C PRO A 79 -11.14 -14.49 8.89
N ASP A 80 -9.89 -14.89 8.74
CA ASP A 80 -8.84 -14.75 9.77
C ASP A 80 -8.58 -13.30 10.22
N TYR A 81 -8.95 -12.30 9.41
CA TYR A 81 -8.83 -10.89 9.80
C TYR A 81 -10.04 -10.35 10.55
N GLU A 82 -11.16 -11.10 10.56
CA GLU A 82 -12.43 -10.72 11.19
C GLU A 82 -12.84 -9.28 10.88
N GLN A 83 -12.72 -8.85 9.62
CA GLN A 83 -12.99 -7.47 9.20
C GLN A 83 -12.16 -6.42 9.97
N ALA A 84 -10.86 -6.71 10.16
CA ALA A 84 -9.90 -5.92 10.90
C ALA A 84 -10.32 -5.67 12.37
N GLN A 85 -11.02 -6.61 13.00
CA GLN A 85 -11.45 -6.52 14.41
C GLN A 85 -10.47 -7.21 15.36
N SER A 86 -9.75 -8.25 14.92
CA SER A 86 -8.99 -9.15 15.79
C SER A 86 -7.88 -8.48 16.60
N CYS A 87 -7.30 -7.37 16.11
CA CYS A 87 -6.18 -6.68 16.78
C CYS A 87 -6.39 -5.15 16.94
N GLN A 88 -7.62 -4.64 16.95
CA GLN A 88 -7.89 -3.19 16.93
C GLN A 88 -7.29 -2.36 18.06
N GLN A 89 -7.09 -2.99 19.22
CA GLN A 89 -6.54 -2.34 20.40
C GLN A 89 -5.02 -2.52 20.51
N ASN A 90 -4.43 -3.35 19.65
CA ASN A 90 -3.01 -3.67 19.70
C ASN A 90 -2.19 -2.55 19.04
N LYS A 91 -1.08 -2.20 19.70
CA LYS A 91 -0.06 -1.30 19.16
C LYS A 91 1.21 -2.11 18.94
N CYS A 92 1.64 -2.19 17.68
CA CYS A 92 2.75 -3.03 17.28
C CYS A 92 3.91 -2.17 16.76
N LEU A 93 5.12 -2.47 17.25
CA LEU A 93 6.35 -1.89 16.76
C LEU A 93 7.12 -2.95 15.97
N VAL A 94 7.30 -2.73 14.67
CA VAL A 94 8.11 -3.58 13.80
C VAL A 94 9.49 -2.95 13.63
N LEU A 95 10.54 -3.68 13.98
CA LEU A 95 11.93 -3.24 13.86
C LEU A 95 12.55 -3.79 12.57
N GLY A 96 12.74 -2.92 11.58
CA GLY A 96 13.36 -3.21 10.29
C GLY A 96 12.35 -3.22 9.13
N ALA A 97 12.65 -2.45 8.08
CA ALA A 97 11.88 -2.38 6.84
C ALA A 97 12.46 -3.29 5.74
N GLY A 98 13.02 -4.45 6.14
CA GLY A 98 13.33 -5.52 5.19
C GLY A 98 12.05 -6.19 4.65
N PRO A 99 12.15 -7.06 3.62
CA PRO A 99 10.98 -7.70 3.02
C PRO A 99 10.06 -8.39 4.04
N CYS A 100 10.62 -9.18 4.96
CA CYS A 100 9.85 -9.86 6.01
C CYS A 100 9.19 -8.88 6.98
N GLY A 101 9.91 -7.86 7.45
CA GLY A 101 9.37 -6.87 8.40
C GLY A 101 8.20 -6.08 7.80
N LEU A 102 8.34 -5.61 6.56
CA LEU A 102 7.25 -4.94 5.85
C LEU A 102 6.08 -5.89 5.61
N ARG A 103 6.34 -7.16 5.26
CA ARG A 103 5.29 -8.16 5.06
C ARG A 103 4.51 -8.45 6.35
N THR A 104 5.19 -8.54 7.49
CA THR A 104 4.57 -8.67 8.81
C THR A 104 3.75 -7.44 9.17
N ALA A 105 4.27 -6.23 8.89
CA ALA A 105 3.53 -4.99 9.12
C ALA A 105 2.21 -4.94 8.34
N ILE A 106 2.19 -5.44 7.09
CA ILE A 106 0.97 -5.56 6.29
C ILE A 106 -0.05 -6.50 6.96
N GLU A 107 0.36 -7.68 7.44
CA GLU A 107 -0.57 -8.59 8.13
C GLU A 107 -1.15 -7.97 9.40
N LEU A 108 -0.30 -7.34 10.23
CA LEU A 108 -0.75 -6.66 11.44
C LEU A 108 -1.74 -5.53 11.14
N ALA A 109 -1.51 -4.78 10.06
CA ALA A 109 -2.44 -3.76 9.62
C ALA A 109 -3.79 -4.35 9.15
N LEU A 110 -3.77 -5.48 8.43
CA LEU A 110 -4.99 -6.18 8.01
C LEU A 110 -5.79 -6.75 9.20
N LEU A 111 -5.11 -7.15 10.28
CA LEU A 111 -5.73 -7.53 11.55
C LEU A 111 -6.34 -6.34 12.32
N GLY A 112 -6.09 -5.10 11.87
CA GLY A 112 -6.61 -3.87 12.49
C GLY A 112 -5.70 -3.22 13.53
N ALA A 113 -4.47 -3.71 13.72
CA ALA A 113 -3.54 -3.15 14.69
C ALA A 113 -3.03 -1.76 14.29
N GLN A 114 -2.65 -0.96 15.28
CA GLN A 114 -1.84 0.23 15.04
C GLN A 114 -0.38 -0.20 14.86
N VAL A 115 0.15 -0.09 13.64
CA VAL A 115 1.50 -0.55 13.32
C VAL A 115 2.45 0.63 13.08
N VAL A 116 3.58 0.61 13.77
CA VAL A 116 4.71 1.53 13.54
C VAL A 116 5.91 0.71 13.09
N VAL A 117 6.55 1.11 11.99
CA VAL A 117 7.79 0.49 11.49
C VAL A 117 8.95 1.43 11.74
N LEU A 118 10.01 0.95 12.38
CA LEU A 118 11.27 1.68 12.53
C LEU A 118 12.35 1.02 11.69
N GLU A 119 13.04 1.82 10.86
CA GLU A 119 14.17 1.37 10.06
C GLU A 119 15.34 2.32 10.28
N LYS A 120 16.54 1.74 10.44
CA LYS A 120 17.78 2.50 10.66
C LYS A 120 18.25 3.19 9.38
N ARG A 121 18.05 2.55 8.22
CA ARG A 121 18.47 3.04 6.90
C ARG A 121 17.42 3.95 6.29
N THR A 122 17.88 4.87 5.44
CA THR A 122 16.99 5.79 4.69
C THR A 122 16.78 5.37 3.24
N SER A 123 17.39 4.26 2.81
CA SER A 123 17.38 3.80 1.43
C SER A 123 17.50 2.28 1.33
N PHE A 124 16.89 1.71 0.30
CA PHE A 124 17.10 0.32 -0.12
C PHE A 124 18.19 0.28 -1.21
N THR A 125 19.29 -0.43 -0.95
CA THR A 125 20.50 -0.39 -1.79
C THR A 125 20.99 -1.76 -2.24
N ARG A 126 20.38 -2.85 -1.77
CA ARG A 126 20.80 -4.21 -2.11
C ARG A 126 20.28 -4.57 -3.49
N ASN A 127 21.18 -5.02 -4.36
CA ASN A 127 20.89 -5.50 -5.71
C ASN A 127 20.95 -7.03 -5.81
N ASN A 128 21.13 -7.72 -4.67
CA ASN A 128 21.09 -9.18 -4.63
C ASN A 128 19.69 -9.68 -5.01
N VAL A 129 19.67 -10.72 -5.83
CA VAL A 129 18.44 -11.34 -6.34
C VAL A 129 18.02 -12.48 -5.42
N LEU A 130 16.73 -12.55 -5.11
CA LEU A 130 16.12 -13.57 -4.28
C LEU A 130 15.27 -14.49 -5.13
N HIS A 131 15.45 -15.80 -4.95
CA HIS A 131 14.52 -16.79 -5.50
C HIS A 131 13.17 -16.73 -4.76
N LEU A 132 12.08 -16.83 -5.51
CA LEU A 132 10.71 -16.77 -4.99
C LEU A 132 10.00 -18.10 -5.21
N TRP A 133 9.50 -18.70 -4.13
CA TRP A 133 8.67 -19.89 -4.22
C TRP A 133 7.29 -19.53 -4.79
N PRO A 134 6.57 -20.49 -5.41
CA PRO A 134 5.27 -20.23 -6.03
C PRO A 134 4.24 -19.56 -5.11
N TYR A 135 4.20 -19.92 -3.82
CA TYR A 135 3.27 -19.30 -2.88
C TYR A 135 3.63 -17.83 -2.61
N THR A 136 4.93 -17.49 -2.60
CA THR A 136 5.40 -16.11 -2.36
C THR A 136 5.07 -15.23 -3.57
N ILE A 137 5.24 -15.77 -4.78
CA ILE A 137 4.81 -15.09 -6.02
C ILE A 137 3.31 -14.79 -5.96
N ARG A 138 2.49 -15.79 -5.59
CA ARG A 138 1.04 -15.63 -5.47
C ARG A 138 0.64 -14.62 -4.41
N ASP A 139 1.29 -14.65 -3.25
CA ASP A 139 1.07 -13.68 -2.16
C ASP A 139 1.33 -12.25 -2.65
N LEU A 140 2.51 -12.00 -3.24
CA LEU A 140 2.88 -10.68 -3.77
C LEU A 140 1.97 -10.21 -4.91
N LEU A 141 1.56 -11.11 -5.83
CA LEU A 141 0.59 -10.80 -6.88
C LEU A 141 -0.79 -10.42 -6.31
N ASN A 142 -1.21 -11.08 -5.23
CA ASN A 142 -2.46 -10.79 -4.55
C ASN A 142 -2.40 -9.51 -3.72
N LEU A 143 -1.20 -9.00 -3.40
CA LEU A 143 -0.97 -7.66 -2.84
C LEU A 143 -0.76 -6.58 -3.92
N GLY A 144 -0.87 -6.94 -5.20
CA GLY A 144 -0.76 -5.99 -6.31
C GLY A 144 0.67 -5.69 -6.76
N ALA A 145 1.64 -6.56 -6.49
CA ALA A 145 3.05 -6.34 -6.87
C ALA A 145 3.27 -5.91 -8.33
N LYS A 146 2.48 -6.45 -9.28
CA LYS A 146 2.59 -6.09 -10.70
C LYS A 146 2.24 -4.61 -10.99
N LYS A 147 1.46 -3.97 -10.12
CA LYS A 147 1.14 -2.54 -10.21
C LYS A 147 2.36 -1.67 -9.90
N PHE A 148 3.13 -2.06 -8.88
CA PHE A 148 4.31 -1.33 -8.41
C PHE A 148 5.59 -1.73 -9.14
N TYR A 149 5.64 -2.96 -9.65
CA TYR A 149 6.76 -3.48 -10.41
C TYR A 149 6.26 -4.26 -11.63
N GLY A 150 6.16 -3.59 -12.78
CA GLY A 150 5.56 -4.15 -14.00
C GLY A 150 6.29 -5.37 -14.56
N ARG A 151 7.55 -5.58 -14.17
CA ARG A 151 8.36 -6.76 -14.56
C ARG A 151 8.20 -7.93 -13.58
N PHE A 152 7.44 -7.76 -12.49
CA PHE A 152 7.29 -8.78 -11.46
C PHE A 152 6.75 -10.09 -12.04
N CYS A 153 7.58 -11.13 -12.01
CA CYS A 153 7.26 -12.48 -12.49
C CYS A 153 6.66 -12.52 -13.91
N SER A 154 7.16 -11.70 -14.83
CA SER A 154 6.81 -11.79 -16.25
C SER A 154 7.47 -13.02 -16.90
N GLY A 155 6.67 -13.94 -17.43
CA GLY A 155 7.16 -15.19 -18.02
C GLY A 155 7.56 -16.22 -16.96
N THR A 156 8.75 -16.80 -17.09
CA THR A 156 9.32 -17.81 -16.16
C THR A 156 10.19 -17.18 -15.05
N ILE A 157 10.07 -15.86 -14.84
CA ILE A 157 10.81 -15.16 -13.80
C ILE A 157 10.24 -15.54 -12.43
N HIS A 158 11.03 -16.24 -11.63
CA HIS A 158 10.71 -16.64 -10.25
C HIS A 158 11.70 -16.02 -9.25
N HIS A 159 12.11 -14.78 -9.51
CA HIS A 159 13.06 -14.05 -8.67
C HIS A 159 12.77 -12.54 -8.68
N ILE A 160 13.29 -11.84 -7.67
CA ILE A 160 13.22 -10.38 -7.52
C ILE A 160 14.52 -9.82 -6.97
#